data_AF-A0A1T4QJ79-F1
#
_entry.id   AF-A0A1T4QJ79-F1
#
_cell.length_a   1.000
_cell.length_b   1.000
_cell.length_c   1.000
_cell.angle_alpha   90.00
_cell.angle_beta   90.00
_cell.angle_gamma   90.00
#
_symmetry.space_group_name_H-M   'P 1'
#
loop_
_entity.id
_entity.type
_entity.pdbx_description
1 polymer ?
#
loop_
_entity_poly.entity_id
_entity_poly.type
_entity_poly.pdbx_seq_one_letter_code
_entity_poly.pdbx_strand_id
1 'polypeptide(L)' 'ELQERTAIIITTNKGFEEWTEFLGDAALATAILDRLAYQCDKIPMNGKSYRLENRKSFLEEMA' A
#
# COMPACT_ATOMS: atom_id res chain seq x y z
N GLU A 1 14.10 16.72 -6.01
CA GLU A 1 14.01 16.93 -7.47
C GLU A 1 13.11 15.92 -8.21
N LEU A 2 12.60 14.86 -7.57
CA LEU A 2 11.78 13.84 -8.26
C LEU A 2 10.29 14.18 -8.34
N GLN A 3 9.77 14.98 -7.40
CA GLN A 3 8.36 15.38 -7.38
C GLN A 3 7.95 16.00 -8.72
N GLU A 4 6.82 15.57 -9.27
CA GLU A 4 6.25 16.00 -10.56
C GLU A 4 7.12 15.73 -11.79
N ARG A 5 8.28 15.07 -11.65
CA ARG A 5 9.19 14.74 -12.75
C ARG A 5 9.32 13.24 -13.01
N THR A 6 8.97 12.42 -12.04
CA THR A 6 9.15 10.97 -12.11
C THR A 6 7.91 10.28 -11.59
N ALA A 7 7.42 9.29 -12.35
CA ALA A 7 6.32 8.45 -11.92
C ALA A 7 6.77 7.51 -10.80
N ILE A 8 5.97 7.41 -9.74
CA ILE A 8 6.23 6.54 -8.60
C ILE A 8 5.00 5.66 -8.41
N ILE A 9 5.22 4.34 -8.32
CA ILE A 9 4.18 3.38 -7.95
C ILE A 9 4.45 2.92 -6.53
N ILE A 10 3.43 3.02 -5.68
CA ILE A 10 3.50 2.61 -4.27
C ILE A 10 2.39 1.61 -4.02
N THR A 11 2.75 0.45 -3.46
CA THR A 11 1.79 -0.53 -2.95
C THR A 11 1.82 -0.48 -1.43
N THR A 12 0.66 -0.32 -0.80
CA THR A 12 0.53 -0.29 0.65
C THR A 12 -0.72 -1.06 1.07
N ASN A 13 -0.63 -1.76 2.20
CA ASN A 13 -1.78 -2.36 2.88
C ASN A 13 -2.37 -1.41 3.94
N LYS A 14 -1.91 -0.16 4.00
CA LYS A 14 -2.33 0.88 4.92
C LYS A 14 -2.98 2.04 4.18
N GLY A 15 -4.15 2.46 4.63
CA GLY A 15 -4.83 3.67 4.17
C GLY A 15 -4.05 4.93 4.56
N PHE A 16 -4.28 6.05 3.87
CA PHE A 16 -3.53 7.30 4.10
C PHE A 16 -3.69 7.82 5.54
N GLU A 17 -4.86 7.63 6.13
CA GLU A 17 -5.19 7.92 7.52
C GLU A 17 -4.31 7.17 8.53
N GLU A 18 -3.80 5.99 8.16
CA GLU A 18 -2.93 5.17 9.02
C GLU A 18 -1.45 5.59 8.92
N TRP A 19 -1.09 6.49 8.00
CA TRP A 19 0.32 6.86 7.78
C TRP A 19 0.89 7.70 8.93
N THR A 20 0.04 8.45 9.63
CA THR A 20 0.46 9.20 10.82
C THR A 20 0.96 8.27 11.92
N GLU A 21 0.23 7.19 12.19
CA GLU A 21 0.64 6.18 13.16
C GLU A 21 1.87 5.41 12.65
N PHE A 22 1.88 5.04 11.38
CA PHE A 22 2.99 4.32 10.75
C PHE A 22 4.32 5.09 10.80
N LEU A 23 4.28 6.41 10.58
CA LEU A 23 5.47 7.27 10.58
C LEU A 23 5.80 7.85 11.96
N GLY A 24 4.86 7.78 12.92
CA GLY A 24 5.05 8.29 14.28
C GLY A 24 5.10 9.82 14.40
N ASP A 25 4.91 10.55 13.30
CA ASP A 25 4.91 12.01 13.23
C ASP A 25 3.84 12.46 12.22
N ALA A 26 2.82 13.15 12.75
CA ALA A 26 1.69 13.64 11.96
C ALA A 26 2.09 14.72 10.94
N ALA A 27 3.04 15.59 11.30
CA ALA A 27 3.50 16.65 10.41
C ALA A 27 4.29 16.05 9.24
N LEU A 28 5.16 15.08 9.51
CA LEU A 28 5.90 14.36 8.48
C LEU A 28 4.96 13.56 7.58
N ALA A 29 4.01 12.81 8.15
CA ALA A 29 3.06 12.03 7.39
C ALA A 29 2.23 12.91 6.45
N THR A 30 1.73 14.04 6.96
CA THR A 30 0.98 15.01 6.15
C THR A 30 1.82 15.57 5.01
N ALA A 31 3.08 15.95 5.27
CA ALA A 31 3.97 16.50 4.25
C ALA A 31 4.33 15.49 3.14
N ILE A 32 4.43 14.20 3.48
CA ILE A 32 4.67 13.13 2.49
C ILE A 32 3.40 12.86 1.69
N LEU A 33 2.25 12.71 2.37
CA LEU A 33 0.97 12.44 1.73
C LEU A 33 0.55 13.58 0.79
N ASP A 34 0.80 14.83 1.16
CA ASP A 34 0.50 15.99 0.31
C ASP A 34 1.22 15.88 -1.06
N ARG A 35 2.50 15.53 -1.05
CA ARG A 35 3.30 15.33 -2.27
C ARG A 35 2.85 14.13 -3.09
N LEU A 36 2.51 13.03 -2.42
CA LEU A 36 2.09 11.80 -3.10
C LEU A 36 0.66 11.91 -3.64
N ALA A 37 -0.22 12.63 -2.95
CA ALA A 37 -1.64 12.73 -3.29
C ALA A 37 -1.95 13.80 -4.33
N TYR A 38 -1.02 14.73 -4.60
CA TYR A 38 -1.22 15.86 -5.51
C TYR A 38 -1.62 15.44 -6.94
N GLN A 39 -0.89 14.49 -7.53
CA GLN A 39 -1.17 13.93 -8.85
C GLN A 39 -1.09 12.40 -8.79
N CYS A 40 -2.05 11.77 -8.12
CA CYS A 40 -2.13 10.31 -8.03
C CYS A 40 -3.48 9.74 -8.42
N ASP A 41 -3.44 8.53 -8.97
CA ASP A 41 -4.59 7.66 -9.08
C ASP A 41 -4.52 6.60 -7.97
N LYS A 42 -5.56 6.56 -7.12
CA LYS A 42 -5.68 5.52 -6.09
C LYS A 42 -6.40 4.32 -6.68
N ILE A 43 -5.72 3.18 -6.66
CA ILE A 43 -6.28 1.90 -7.09
C ILE A 43 -6.58 1.05 -5.86
N PRO A 44 -7.84 1.01 -5.37
CA PRO A 44 -8.20 0.18 -4.24
C PRO A 44 -8.10 -1.30 -4.61
N MET A 45 -7.20 -2.03 -3.96
CA MET A 45 -7.08 -3.48 -4.13
C MET A 45 -7.93 -4.20 -3.08
N ASN A 46 -9.12 -4.62 -3.49
CA ASN A 46 -10.03 -5.43 -2.68
C ASN A 46 -10.08 -6.85 -3.22
N GLY A 47 -10.29 -7.83 -2.35
CA GLY A 47 -10.46 -9.22 -2.75
C GLY A 47 -9.83 -10.20 -1.77
N LYS A 48 -9.93 -11.48 -2.12
CA LYS A 48 -9.30 -12.56 -1.36
C LYS A 48 -7.80 -12.56 -1.63
N SER A 49 -7.04 -13.01 -0.63
CA SER A 49 -5.59 -13.18 -0.79
C SER A 49 -5.33 -14.31 -1.79
N TYR A 50 -4.73 -13.97 -2.92
CA TYR A 50 -4.25 -14.96 -3.90
C TYR A 50 -3.38 -16.03 -3.24
N ARG A 51 -2.52 -15.64 -2.28
CA ARG A 51 -1.68 -16.59 -1.53
C ARG A 51 -2.48 -17.61 -0.72
N LEU A 52 -3.64 -17.22 -0.19
CA LEU A 52 -4.51 -18.12 0.57
C LEU A 52 -5.32 -19.02 -0.37
N GLU A 53 -5.81 -18.47 -1.48
CA GLU A 53 -6.61 -19.23 -2.46
C GLU A 53 -5.79 -20.27 -3.21
N ASN A 54 -4.52 -19.96 -3.51
CA ASN A 54 -3.62 -20.86 -4.23
C ASN A 54 -2.67 -21.61 -3.28
N ARG A 55 -2.92 -21.54 -1.97
CA ARG A 55 -2.19 -22.35 -1.01
C ARG A 55 -2.58 -23.81 -1.25
N LYS A 56 -1.75 -24.56 -1.99
CA LYS A 56 -1.76 -26.02 -1.89
C LYS A 56 -1.41 -26.34 -0.44
N SER A 57 -2.39 -26.81 0.32
CA SER A 57 -2.09 -27.25 1.67
C SER A 57 -1.12 -28.42 1.54
N PHE A 58 -0.01 -28.40 2.28
CA PHE A 58 0.83 -29.60 2.39
C PHE A 58 -0.01 -30.83 2.85
N LEU A 59 -1.13 -30.58 3.53
CA LEU A 59 -2.08 -31.62 3.94
C LEU A 59 -2.96 -32.17 2.79
N GLU A 60 -3.14 -31.43 1.69
CA GLU A 60 -3.89 -31.93 0.52
C GLU A 60 -3.03 -32.86 -0.35
N GLU A 61 -1.70 -32.76 -0.29
CA GLU A 61 -0.77 -33.68 -0.98
C GLU A 61 -0.50 -34.97 -0.18
N MET A 62 -0.91 -35.05 1.09
CA MET A 62 -0.77 -36.24 1.95
C MET A 62 -2.06 -37.06 2.13
N ALA A 63 -3.15 -36.68 1.46
CA ALA A 63 -4.40 -37.43 1.39
C ALA A 63 -4.50 -38.19 0.07
#